data_AF-A0A1V5U3F8-F1
#
_entry.id   AF-A0A1V5U3F8-F1
#
_cell.length_a   1.000
_cell.length_b   1.000
_cell.length_c   1.000
_cell.angle_alpha   90.00
_cell.angle_beta   90.00
_cell.angle_gamma   90.00
#
_symmetry.space_group_name_H-M   'P 1'
#
loop_
_entity.id
_entity.type
_entity.pdbx_description
1 polymer ?
#
loop_
_entity_poly.entity_id
_entity_poly.type
_entity_poly.pdbx_seq_one_letter_code
_entity_poly.pdbx_strand_id
1 'polypeptide(L)'
;MYRLIRNARIATMDARNPFAQAAVVNGERFAFVGSNEDAASFLAGRAERFDAVDMQGKLLLPGFNDSHMHFLHYVKNRYLSLDLSGCASFAEMMRTMRSACEKRSFKDGEWLICPMRTTLETAASACIRRRSWTPWWPGPMSAAFPSRSTP
;
A
#
# COMPACT_ATOMS: atom_id res chain seq x y z
N MET A 1 -14.79 28.95 4.39
CA MET A 1 -13.53 29.73 4.43
C MET A 1 -12.79 29.46 3.13
N TYR A 2 -12.28 30.52 2.49
CA TYR A 2 -11.56 30.39 1.22
C TYR A 2 -10.07 30.11 1.46
N ARG A 3 -9.48 29.31 0.57
CA ARG A 3 -8.04 29.06 0.48
C ARG A 3 -7.55 29.27 -0.94
N LEU A 4 -6.56 30.13 -1.11
CA LEU A 4 -5.85 30.38 -2.36
C LEU A 4 -4.61 29.48 -2.42
N ILE A 5 -4.50 28.68 -3.46
CA ILE A 5 -3.27 28.00 -3.87
C ILE A 5 -2.76 28.74 -5.09
N ARG A 6 -1.55 29.29 -5.04
CA ARG A 6 -0.98 30.11 -6.13
C ARG A 6 0.43 29.70 -6.49
N ASN A 7 0.91 30.20 -7.63
CA ASN A 7 2.24 29.93 -8.13
C ASN A 7 2.52 28.42 -8.20
N ALA A 8 1.56 27.67 -8.73
CA ALA A 8 1.63 26.22 -8.87
C ALA A 8 1.64 25.86 -10.35
N ARG A 9 2.06 24.63 -10.67
CA ARG A 9 1.74 24.01 -11.96
C ARG A 9 0.64 22.99 -11.70
N ILE A 10 -0.62 23.39 -11.85
CA ILE A 10 -1.77 22.56 -11.50
C ILE A 10 -2.17 21.74 -12.72
N ALA A 11 -2.11 20.41 -12.65
CA ALA A 11 -2.64 19.56 -13.71
C ALA A 11 -4.14 19.32 -13.46
N THR A 12 -5.01 19.84 -14.33
CA THR A 12 -6.46 19.85 -14.11
C THR A 12 -7.17 18.57 -14.56
N MET A 13 -6.50 17.78 -15.41
CA MET A 13 -7.09 16.66 -16.17
C MET A 13 -8.21 17.06 -17.14
N ASP A 14 -8.40 18.36 -17.40
CA ASP A 14 -9.25 18.86 -18.49
C ASP A 14 -8.41 19.00 -19.77
N ALA A 15 -8.83 18.33 -20.85
CA ALA A 15 -8.16 18.39 -22.15
C ALA A 15 -8.10 19.82 -22.74
N ARG A 16 -9.08 20.68 -22.42
CA ARG A 16 -9.14 22.06 -22.94
C ARG A 16 -8.24 23.02 -22.17
N ASN A 17 -8.03 22.75 -20.89
CA ASN A 17 -7.18 23.56 -20.03
C ASN A 17 -6.33 22.68 -19.11
N PRO A 18 -5.34 21.96 -19.66
CA PRO A 18 -4.63 20.90 -18.95
C PRO A 18 -3.78 21.41 -17.78
N PHE A 19 -3.40 22.69 -17.80
CA PHE A 19 -2.59 23.31 -16.76
C PHE A 19 -3.16 24.64 -16.29
N ALA A 20 -3.14 24.87 -14.98
CA ALA A 20 -3.47 26.13 -14.34
C ALA A 20 -2.36 26.58 -13.38
N GLN A 21 -2.39 27.84 -12.97
CA GLN A 21 -1.38 28.44 -12.10
C GLN A 21 -1.84 28.63 -10.66
N ALA A 22 -3.16 28.78 -10.46
CA ALA A 22 -3.78 28.98 -9.17
C ALA A 22 -5.15 28.31 -9.08
N ALA A 23 -5.55 28.02 -7.85
CA ALA A 23 -6.86 27.50 -7.52
C ALA A 23 -7.38 28.14 -6.22
N VAL A 24 -8.69 28.34 -6.16
CA VAL A 24 -9.39 28.79 -4.95
C VAL A 24 -10.28 27.66 -4.47
N VAL A 25 -10.10 27.25 -3.23
CA VAL A 25 -10.91 26.23 -2.56
C VAL A 25 -11.84 26.92 -1.57
N ASN A 26 -13.12 26.54 -1.57
CA ASN A 26 -14.10 26.94 -0.57
C ASN A 26 -14.57 25.70 0.19
N GLY A 27 -14.09 25.53 1.42
CA GLY A 27 -14.34 24.29 2.18
C GLY A 27 -13.69 23.10 1.48
N GLU A 28 -14.51 22.19 0.95
CA GLU A 28 -14.07 20.94 0.30
C GLU A 28 -14.14 20.98 -1.24
N ARG A 29 -14.51 22.12 -1.83
CA ARG A 29 -14.72 22.25 -3.28
C ARG A 29 -13.83 23.31 -3.90
N PHE A 30 -13.37 23.05 -5.11
CA PHE A 30 -12.75 24.08 -5.95
C PHE A 30 -13.82 25.07 -6.40
N ALA A 31 -13.64 26.34 -6.02
CA ALA A 31 -14.47 27.46 -6.44
C ALA A 31 -13.92 28.13 -7.71
N PHE A 32 -12.60 28.05 -7.94
CA PHE A 32 -11.93 28.59 -9.12
C PHE A 32 -10.64 27.82 -9.42
N VAL A 33 -10.28 27.68 -10.69
CA VAL A 33 -8.99 27.14 -11.16
C VAL A 33 -8.60 27.90 -12.44
N GLY A 34 -7.40 28.50 -12.48
CA GLY A 34 -6.98 29.35 -13.59
C GLY A 34 -5.63 30.03 -13.38
N SER A 35 -5.47 31.25 -13.89
CA SER A 35 -4.26 32.06 -13.73
C SER A 35 -4.13 32.60 -12.29
N ASN A 36 -2.93 33.07 -11.91
CA ASN A 36 -2.73 33.70 -10.60
C ASN A 36 -3.54 35.00 -10.47
N GLU A 37 -3.58 35.77 -11.55
CA GLU A 37 -4.26 37.06 -11.64
C GLU A 37 -5.78 36.89 -11.53
N ASP A 38 -6.34 35.90 -12.25
CA ASP A 38 -7.78 35.63 -12.20
C ASP A 38 -8.20 35.06 -10.85
N ALA A 39 -7.36 34.25 -10.19
CA ALA A 39 -7.64 33.74 -8.85
C ALA A 39 -7.65 34.86 -7.80
N ALA A 40 -6.73 35.82 -7.90
CA ALA A 40 -6.74 37.02 -7.06
C ALA A 40 -7.99 37.88 -7.31
N SER A 41 -8.34 38.09 -8.59
CA SER A 41 -9.56 38.81 -9.00
C SER A 41 -10.83 38.09 -8.54
N PHE A 42 -10.83 36.75 -8.54
CA PHE A 42 -11.95 35.95 -8.07
C PHE A 42 -12.21 36.16 -6.56
N LEU A 43 -11.15 36.32 -5.77
CA LEU A 43 -11.27 36.55 -4.33
C LEU A 43 -11.65 37.99 -4.00
N ALA A 44 -11.24 38.95 -4.83
CA ALA A 44 -11.62 40.36 -4.69
C ALA A 44 -13.17 40.48 -4.68
N GLY A 45 -13.71 40.93 -3.55
CA GLY A 45 -15.16 41.10 -3.35
C GLY A 45 -15.93 39.86 -2.89
N ARG A 46 -15.29 38.68 -2.76
CA ARG A 46 -15.94 37.45 -2.24
C ARG A 46 -15.52 37.06 -0.84
N ALA A 47 -14.34 37.50 -0.38
CA ALA A 47 -13.83 37.15 0.93
C ALA A 47 -12.94 38.27 1.49
N GLU A 48 -13.26 38.74 2.70
CA GLU A 48 -12.40 39.67 3.44
C GLU A 48 -11.18 38.98 4.05
N ARG A 49 -11.25 37.66 4.28
CA ARG A 49 -10.16 36.83 4.80
C ARG A 49 -10.11 35.48 4.10
N PHE A 50 -8.91 35.05 3.71
CA PHE A 50 -8.63 33.75 3.14
C PHE A 50 -7.21 33.32 3.50
N ASP A 51 -6.97 32.00 3.53
CA ASP A 51 -5.61 31.46 3.64
C ASP A 51 -4.96 31.45 2.27
N ALA A 52 -3.66 31.76 2.19
CA ALA A 52 -2.89 31.65 0.95
C ALA A 52 -1.72 30.68 1.10
N VAL A 53 -1.52 29.83 0.10
CA VAL A 53 -0.40 28.89 -0.01
C VAL A 53 0.33 29.16 -1.32
N ASP A 54 1.61 29.50 -1.21
CA ASP A 54 2.50 29.66 -2.36
C ASP A 54 3.19 28.34 -2.67
N MET A 55 2.97 27.82 -3.87
CA MET A 55 3.51 26.53 -4.29
C MET A 55 4.90 26.62 -4.92
N GLN A 56 5.46 27.83 -5.12
CA GLN A 56 6.83 28.03 -5.62
C GLN A 56 7.12 27.28 -6.94
N GLY A 57 6.15 27.26 -7.86
CA GLY A 57 6.22 26.56 -9.14
C GLY A 57 6.05 25.04 -9.06
N LYS A 58 5.77 24.46 -7.88
CA LYS A 58 5.60 23.00 -7.72
C LYS A 58 4.36 22.49 -8.44
N LEU A 59 4.44 21.22 -8.85
CA LEU A 59 3.34 20.50 -9.49
C LEU A 59 2.25 20.16 -8.46
N LEU A 60 1.01 20.52 -8.77
CA LEU A 60 -0.18 20.09 -8.04
C LEU A 60 -0.96 19.10 -8.91
N LEU A 61 -1.21 17.91 -8.37
CA LEU A 61 -1.99 16.86 -9.03
C LEU A 61 -3.30 16.64 -8.27
N PRO A 62 -4.36 16.14 -8.95
CA PRO A 62 -5.50 15.59 -8.26
C PRO A 62 -5.06 14.46 -7.33
N GLY A 63 -5.74 14.32 -6.19
CA GLY A 63 -5.52 13.17 -5.30
C GLY A 63 -5.76 11.87 -6.06
N PHE A 64 -4.89 10.88 -5.84
CA PHE A 64 -5.08 9.57 -6.46
C PHE A 64 -6.36 8.91 -5.94
N ASN A 65 -7.11 8.32 -6.86
CA ASN A 65 -8.29 7.54 -6.56
C ASN A 65 -8.05 6.08 -6.97
N ASP A 66 -8.03 5.19 -5.97
CA ASP A 66 -7.99 3.75 -6.21
C ASP A 66 -9.42 3.19 -6.18
N SER A 67 -9.92 2.85 -7.37
CA SER A 67 -11.28 2.32 -7.54
C SER A 67 -11.46 0.88 -7.05
N HIS A 68 -10.37 0.14 -6.83
CA HIS A 68 -10.44 -1.26 -6.47
C HIS A 68 -9.27 -1.71 -5.61
N MET A 69 -9.40 -1.43 -4.31
CA MET A 69 -8.44 -1.87 -3.30
C MET A 69 -9.06 -2.87 -2.34
N HIS A 70 -8.39 -4.02 -2.13
CA HIS A 70 -8.69 -4.91 -1.02
C HIS A 70 -8.11 -4.37 0.30
N PHE A 71 -8.70 -3.29 0.83
CA PHE A 71 -8.13 -2.55 1.97
C PHE A 71 -7.91 -3.42 3.21
N LEU A 72 -8.87 -4.29 3.55
CA LEU A 72 -8.73 -5.22 4.68
C LEU A 72 -7.60 -6.23 4.47
N HIS A 73 -7.38 -6.69 3.24
CA HIS A 73 -6.25 -7.58 2.93
C HIS A 73 -4.92 -6.84 3.01
N TYR A 74 -4.87 -5.58 2.54
CA TYR A 74 -3.68 -4.74 2.69
C TYR A 74 -3.31 -4.55 4.16
N VAL A 75 -4.26 -4.15 5.01
CA VAL A 75 -4.03 -3.96 6.45
C VAL A 75 -3.59 -5.27 7.11
N LYS A 76 -4.29 -6.37 6.81
CA LYS A 76 -3.93 -7.69 7.33
C LYS A 76 -2.48 -8.05 6.95
N ASN A 77 -2.11 -7.90 5.70
CA ASN A 77 -0.78 -8.25 5.23
C ASN A 77 0.30 -7.32 5.82
N ARG A 78 0.04 -6.02 5.88
CA ARG A 78 1.04 -5.04 6.32
C ARG A 78 1.28 -5.04 7.83
N TYR A 79 0.24 -5.27 8.62
CA TYR A 79 0.29 -5.05 10.08
C TYR A 79 0.00 -6.30 10.91
N LEU A 80 -0.83 -7.22 10.41
CA LEU A 80 -1.23 -8.40 11.17
C LEU A 80 -0.42 -9.63 10.80
N SER A 81 0.17 -9.63 9.61
CA SER A 81 0.93 -10.75 9.07
C SER A 81 2.44 -10.53 9.22
N LEU A 82 3.16 -11.62 9.42
CA LEU A 82 4.61 -11.59 9.49
C LEU A 82 5.19 -11.45 8.07
N ASP A 83 5.96 -10.39 7.87
CA ASP A 83 6.70 -10.20 6.63
C ASP A 83 7.91 -11.13 6.58
N LEU A 84 7.94 -11.99 5.56
CA LEU A 84 9.00 -12.95 5.29
C LEU A 84 9.76 -12.63 4.00
N SER A 85 9.44 -11.50 3.35
CA SER A 85 10.02 -11.12 2.05
C SER A 85 11.54 -10.97 2.06
N GLY A 86 12.12 -10.67 3.23
CA GLY A 86 13.57 -10.56 3.42
C GLY A 86 14.30 -11.86 3.74
N CYS A 87 13.61 -13.00 3.86
CA CYS A 87 14.26 -14.29 4.14
C CYS A 87 14.75 -14.94 2.85
N ALA A 88 16.03 -15.29 2.79
CA ALA A 88 16.68 -15.91 1.64
C ALA A 88 16.72 -17.45 1.74
N SER A 89 16.35 -18.03 2.88
CA SER A 89 16.35 -19.48 3.10
C SER A 89 15.20 -19.95 4.00
N PHE A 90 14.88 -21.25 3.91
CA PHE A 90 13.93 -21.89 4.82
C PHE A 90 14.35 -21.76 6.29
N ALA A 91 15.66 -21.90 6.57
CA ALA A 91 16.20 -21.75 7.90
C ALA A 91 16.01 -20.32 8.45
N GLU A 92 16.17 -19.29 7.62
CA GLU A 92 15.85 -17.90 7.99
C GLU A 92 14.37 -17.69 8.24
N MET A 93 13.50 -18.22 7.36
CA MET A 93 12.06 -18.15 7.54
C MET A 93 11.63 -18.76 8.88
N MET A 94 12.13 -19.95 9.21
CA MET A 94 11.83 -20.63 10.48
C MET A 94 12.36 -19.85 11.70
N ARG A 95 13.53 -19.22 11.61
CA ARG A 95 14.07 -18.36 12.66
C ARG A 95 13.19 -17.13 12.88
N THR A 96 12.79 -16.47 11.79
CA THR A 96 11.93 -15.27 11.83
C THR A 96 10.55 -15.61 12.42
N MET A 97 9.94 -16.71 11.98
CA MET A 97 8.67 -17.20 12.54
C MET A 97 8.79 -17.51 14.04
N ARG A 98 9.86 -18.19 14.46
CA ARG A 98 10.09 -18.51 15.88
C ARG A 98 10.26 -17.24 16.72
N SER A 99 11.08 -16.30 16.26
CA SER A 99 11.28 -15.02 16.96
C SER A 99 9.97 -14.23 17.07
N ALA A 100 9.12 -14.25 16.04
CA ALA A 100 7.80 -13.63 16.08
C ALA A 100 6.87 -14.32 17.09
N CYS A 101 6.95 -15.66 17.17
CA CYS A 101 6.21 -16.44 18.16
C CYS A 101 6.60 -16.13 19.61
N GLU A 102 7.88 -15.84 19.86
CA GLU A 102 8.41 -15.53 21.20
C GLU A 102 8.08 -14.09 21.61
N LYS A 103 8.17 -13.14 20.69
CA LYS A 103 7.91 -11.71 20.95
C LYS A 103 6.43 -11.41 21.19
N ARG A 104 5.53 -12.22 20.62
CA ARG A 104 4.09 -11.99 20.69
C ARG A 104 3.47 -12.99 21.67
N SER A 105 2.70 -12.49 22.62
CA SER A 105 1.93 -13.36 23.52
C SER A 105 0.67 -13.82 22.80
N PHE A 106 0.67 -15.06 22.31
CA PHE A 106 -0.51 -15.67 21.68
C PHE A 106 -1.48 -16.17 22.74
N LYS A 107 -2.76 -15.87 22.56
CA LYS A 107 -3.85 -16.55 23.28
C LYS A 107 -4.12 -17.91 22.63
N ASP A 108 -4.75 -18.80 23.39
CA ASP A 108 -5.12 -20.11 22.86
C ASP A 108 -6.09 -19.94 21.67
N GLY A 109 -5.78 -20.60 20.54
CA GLY A 109 -6.54 -20.49 19.29
C GLY A 109 -6.11 -19.37 18.33
N GLU A 110 -5.14 -18.51 18.68
CA GLU A 110 -4.63 -17.49 17.76
C GLU A 110 -3.62 -18.05 16.74
N TRP A 111 -3.68 -17.52 15.51
CA TRP A 111 -2.82 -17.96 14.41
C TRP A 111 -1.77 -16.90 14.08
N LEU A 112 -0.54 -17.34 13.87
CA LEU A 112 0.46 -16.54 13.17
C LEU A 112 0.12 -16.57 11.67
N ILE A 113 -0.22 -15.41 11.12
CA ILE A 113 -0.51 -15.26 9.69
C ILE A 113 0.79 -14.89 8.99
N CYS A 114 1.21 -15.72 8.03
CA CYS A 114 2.34 -15.46 7.15
C CYS A 114 1.83 -15.55 5.72
N PRO A 115 1.82 -14.47 4.93
CA PRO A 115 1.41 -14.54 3.54
C PRO A 115 2.48 -15.34 2.79
N MET A 116 2.05 -16.43 2.15
CA MET A 116 2.95 -17.32 1.46
C MET A 116 3.57 -16.61 0.25
N ARG A 117 4.90 -16.72 0.09
CA ARG A 117 5.58 -16.35 -1.15
C ARG A 117 5.32 -17.48 -2.16
N THR A 118 4.74 -17.18 -3.33
CA THR A 118 4.59 -18.14 -4.43
C THR A 118 5.89 -18.39 -5.21
N THR A 119 6.98 -17.67 -4.89
CA THR A 119 8.29 -17.90 -5.50
C THR A 119 9.23 -18.53 -4.49
N LEU A 120 9.27 -19.86 -4.48
CA LEU A 120 10.40 -20.73 -4.13
C LEU A 120 9.88 -22.18 -4.25
N GLU A 121 9.69 -22.66 -5.49
CA GLU A 121 9.58 -24.08 -5.93
C GLU A 121 8.88 -25.16 -5.08
N THR A 122 8.20 -24.83 -3.99
CA THR A 122 7.67 -25.84 -3.06
C THR A 122 6.47 -25.26 -2.34
N ALA A 123 5.32 -25.42 -2.97
CA ALA A 123 4.06 -25.46 -2.27
C ALA A 123 4.09 -26.66 -1.30
N ALA A 124 4.52 -26.43 -0.06
CA ALA A 124 4.28 -27.35 1.04
C ALA A 124 3.61 -26.57 2.16
N SER A 125 2.32 -26.82 2.31
CA SER A 125 1.42 -26.30 3.33
C SER A 125 2.04 -26.32 4.72
N ALA A 126 2.06 -25.17 5.40
CA ALA A 126 2.36 -25.09 6.82
C ALA A 126 1.34 -24.20 7.53
N CYS A 127 0.13 -24.73 7.73
CA CYS A 127 -0.76 -24.27 8.79
C CYS A 127 -0.36 -24.99 10.08
N ILE A 128 0.33 -24.29 10.99
CA ILE A 128 0.78 -24.87 12.26
C ILE A 128 -0.28 -24.60 13.34
N ARG A 129 -0.99 -25.65 13.76
CA ARG A 129 -1.84 -25.67 14.97
C ARG A 129 -1.01 -26.20 16.14
N ARG A 130 -1.02 -25.50 17.29
CA ARG A 130 -0.39 -26.00 18.53
C ARG A 130 -1.14 -27.25 19.04
N ARG A 131 -0.53 -28.42 18.89
CA ARG A 131 -0.35 -29.49 19.91
C ARG A 131 0.33 -30.69 19.25
N SER A 132 1.41 -31.17 19.87
CA SER A 132 2.28 -32.29 19.49
C SER A 132 2.99 -32.21 18.13
N TRP A 133 4.32 -32.14 18.17
CA TRP A 133 5.21 -32.38 17.04
C TRP A 133 5.18 -33.88 16.68
N THR A 134 4.20 -34.29 15.87
CA THR A 134 4.23 -35.55 15.14
C THR A 134 4.01 -35.25 13.67
N PRO A 135 4.97 -35.54 12.77
CA PRO A 135 4.76 -35.43 11.33
C PRO A 135 3.55 -36.28 10.92
N TRP A 136 2.62 -35.70 10.16
CA TRP A 136 1.39 -36.38 9.69
C TRP A 136 1.65 -37.29 8.47
N TRP A 137 2.90 -37.59 8.14
CA TRP A 137 3.27 -38.36 6.95
C TRP A 137 3.69 -39.80 7.32
N PRO A 138 2.88 -40.83 7.00
CA PRO A 138 3.24 -42.22 7.23
C PRO A 138 3.84 -42.79 5.93
N GLY A 139 5.16 -42.74 5.78
CA GLY A 139 5.82 -43.56 4.77
C GLY A 139 7.20 -43.07 4.32
N PRO A 140 8.16 -43.97 4.08
CA PRO A 140 9.47 -43.61 3.54
C PRO A 140 9.35 -43.14 2.08
N MET A 141 10.01 -42.02 1.76
CA MET A 141 10.20 -41.57 0.38
C MET A 141 11.09 -42.58 -0.37
N SER A 142 10.50 -43.50 -1.11
CA SER A 142 11.19 -44.09 -2.27
C SER A 142 11.18 -43.06 -3.38
N ALA A 143 12.28 -42.33 -3.54
CA ALA A 143 12.51 -41.47 -4.69
C ALA A 143 12.74 -42.35 -5.93
N ALA A 144 11.68 -42.69 -6.65
CA ALA A 144 11.77 -43.21 -8.00
C ALA A 144 11.79 -42.01 -8.97
N PHE A 145 12.99 -41.57 -9.37
CA PHE A 145 13.17 -40.68 -10.51
C PHE A 145 13.06 -41.51 -11.80
N PRO A 146 12.17 -41.19 -12.76
CA PRO A 146 12.34 -41.67 -14.12
C PRO A 146 13.56 -40.97 -14.73
N SER A 147 14.54 -41.76 -15.19
CA SER A 147 15.69 -41.27 -15.94
C SER A 147 15.24 -40.58 -17.22
N ARG A 148 15.69 -39.34 -17.42
CA ARG A 148 15.58 -38.65 -18.71
C ARG A 148 16.47 -39.35 -19.72
N SER A 149 15.90 -39.92 -20.76
CA SER A 149 16.58 -40.15 -22.03
C SER A 149 16.63 -38.82 -22.79
N THR A 150 17.83 -38.25 -22.95
CA THR A 150 18.11 -37.21 -23.94
C THR A 150 18.14 -37.80 -25.36
N PRO A 151 17.68 -37.09 -26.40
CA PRO A 151 18.23 -37.28 -27.73
C PRO A 151 19.63 -36.66 -27.85
#